data_AF-A0A663MGT7-F1
#
_entry.id   AF-A0A663MGT7-F1
#
_cell.length_a   1.000
_cell.length_b   1.000
_cell.length_c   1.000
_cell.angle_alpha   90.00
_cell.angle_beta   90.00
_cell.angle_gamma   90.00
#
_symmetry.space_group_name_H-M   'P 1'
#
loop_
_entity.id
_entity.type
_entity.pdbx_description
1 polymer ?
#
loop_
_entity_poly.entity_id
_entity_poly.type
_entity_poly.pdbx_seq_one_letter_code
_entity_poly.pdbx_strand_id
1 'polypeptide(L)'
;MDHEVDGVAQVLLQRMGDSSKFIQKAADQSLDIMVKSVTPARAVTALRASGVQHRNVLVRRCAAKHLLTVMEQPGAEKLLSGARDRTELLVRTVVSLAQDSHQDTRSYGRKMLNVLMSHKKFQRYLKQSVPSRDLEDVMKTLKQKLLSKGLSLCLFVCLRSHSDVLSLPRQTARRTSLRAAEETDQLNELSNLLTAKEFETRREGVLLLLDLCKSSPQFVSTNIVRIFDVFVLRLLDCNKKVNQQALEVLALIIPMLTDALHPVLLSVVSAVIDNLNSKHSGIYAAAVKALEAAMAHLDHRLLLQAFANRVRFLSGQALLDVTEHLSALVVSLYPWKPQAVKHYALPVLWFFLGNKAPPVRSRNVRAVAAKLAKTLYQVMGLSLKDHAATQPQHVVKNLSDILGLKVG
;
A
#
# COMPACT_ATOMS: atom_id res chain seq x y z
N MET A 1 25.05 -15.73 -27.48
CA MET A 1 25.25 -14.92 -26.26
C MET A 1 25.49 -15.76 -25.01
N ASP A 2 24.83 -16.91 -24.82
CA ASP A 2 24.88 -17.67 -23.54
C ASP A 2 26.29 -18.06 -23.03
N HIS A 3 27.29 -18.25 -23.90
CA HIS A 3 28.66 -18.58 -23.50
C HIS A 3 29.46 -17.40 -22.95
N GLU A 4 29.14 -16.15 -23.32
CA GLU A 4 29.92 -14.95 -22.96
C GLU A 4 29.28 -14.13 -21.82
N VAL A 5 28.05 -14.47 -21.43
CA VAL A 5 27.26 -13.70 -20.44
C VAL A 5 27.99 -13.54 -19.11
N ASP A 6 28.71 -14.56 -18.64
CA ASP A 6 29.39 -14.51 -17.35
C ASP A 6 30.51 -13.46 -17.35
N GLY A 7 31.31 -13.41 -18.43
CA GLY A 7 32.37 -12.42 -18.60
C GLY A 7 31.81 -11.02 -18.80
N VAL A 8 30.78 -10.87 -19.64
CA VAL A 8 30.12 -9.57 -19.88
C VAL A 8 29.49 -9.03 -18.60
N ALA A 9 28.76 -9.86 -17.86
CA ALA A 9 28.15 -9.47 -16.59
C ALA A 9 29.21 -9.06 -15.57
N GLN A 10 30.32 -9.81 -15.46
CA GLN A 10 31.42 -9.49 -14.56
C GLN A 10 32.05 -8.13 -14.89
N VAL A 11 32.42 -7.89 -16.15
CA VAL A 11 33.07 -6.65 -16.57
C VAL A 11 32.14 -5.45 -16.34
N LEU A 12 30.88 -5.55 -16.76
CA LEU A 12 29.93 -4.44 -16.60
C LEU A 12 29.60 -4.17 -15.13
N LEU A 13 29.47 -5.20 -14.30
CA LEU A 13 29.25 -5.03 -12.86
C LEU A 13 30.46 -4.38 -12.17
N GLN A 14 31.69 -4.70 -12.57
CA GLN A 14 32.88 -4.03 -12.05
C GLN A 14 32.88 -2.52 -12.35
N ARG A 15 32.37 -2.11 -13.52
CA ARG A 15 32.23 -0.69 -13.90
C ARG A 15 31.26 0.10 -13.03
N MET A 16 30.40 -0.57 -12.28
CA MET A 16 29.56 0.09 -11.27
C MET A 16 30.36 0.63 -10.08
N GLY A 17 31.62 0.19 -9.92
CA GLY A 17 32.55 0.70 -8.91
C GLY A 17 33.39 1.90 -9.35
N ASP A 18 33.34 2.30 -10.63
CA ASP A 18 34.10 3.45 -11.14
C ASP A 18 33.59 4.77 -10.54
N SER A 19 34.44 5.79 -10.43
CA SER A 19 34.06 7.13 -9.93
C SER A 19 33.19 7.92 -10.91
N SER A 20 33.28 7.62 -12.20
CA SER A 20 32.54 8.30 -13.25
C SER A 20 31.09 7.83 -13.35
N LYS A 21 30.15 8.72 -13.03
CA LYS A 21 28.70 8.48 -13.17
C LYS A 21 28.30 8.16 -14.63
N PHE A 22 29.04 8.68 -15.61
CA PHE A 22 28.79 8.40 -17.03
C PHE A 22 29.09 6.93 -17.36
N ILE A 23 30.22 6.42 -16.89
CA ILE A 23 30.62 5.01 -17.06
C ILE A 23 29.63 4.08 -16.33
N GLN A 24 29.27 4.41 -15.09
CA GLN A 24 28.28 3.65 -14.33
C GLN A 24 26.94 3.58 -15.07
N LYS A 25 26.47 4.69 -15.65
CA LYS A 25 25.20 4.75 -16.38
C LYS A 25 25.25 3.92 -17.66
N ALA A 26 26.35 4.00 -18.42
CA ALA A 26 26.54 3.20 -19.62
C ALA A 26 26.57 1.70 -19.29
N ALA A 27 27.29 1.31 -18.24
CA ALA A 27 27.35 -0.08 -17.78
C ALA A 27 25.99 -0.63 -17.31
N ASP A 28 25.22 0.17 -16.57
CA ASP A 28 23.84 -0.16 -16.15
C ASP A 28 22.90 -0.35 -17.36
N GLN A 29 23.03 0.48 -18.40
CA GLN A 29 22.26 0.33 -19.63
C GLN A 29 22.67 -0.92 -20.43
N SER A 30 23.97 -1.20 -20.53
CA SER A 30 24.47 -2.40 -21.20
C SER A 30 24.04 -3.68 -20.48
N LEU A 31 24.03 -3.68 -19.15
CA LEU A 31 23.50 -4.79 -18.34
C LEU A 31 22.02 -5.00 -18.60
N ASP A 32 21.22 -3.94 -18.69
CA ASP A 32 19.79 -4.04 -19.00
C ASP A 32 19.52 -4.69 -20.36
N ILE A 33 20.31 -4.35 -21.38
CA ILE A 33 20.22 -4.97 -22.71
C ILE A 33 20.61 -6.45 -22.64
N MET A 34 21.74 -6.75 -21.99
CA MET A 34 22.25 -8.11 -21.83
C MET A 34 21.23 -9.03 -21.15
N VAL A 35 20.59 -8.59 -20.06
CA VAL A 35 19.63 -9.44 -19.35
C VAL A 35 18.33 -9.66 -20.10
N LYS A 36 18.00 -8.81 -21.07
CA LYS A 36 16.83 -8.96 -21.95
C LYS A 36 17.10 -9.85 -23.15
N SER A 37 18.36 -10.08 -23.49
CA SER A 37 18.76 -10.83 -24.69
C SER A 37 19.13 -12.29 -24.44
N VAL A 38 19.16 -12.73 -23.17
CA VAL A 38 19.57 -14.09 -22.77
C VAL A 38 18.50 -14.76 -21.92
N THR A 39 18.59 -16.08 -21.74
CA THR A 39 17.57 -16.80 -20.96
C THR A 39 17.58 -16.36 -19.49
N PRO A 40 16.41 -16.29 -18.81
CA PRO A 40 16.34 -15.88 -17.40
C PRO A 40 17.23 -16.70 -16.47
N ALA A 41 17.34 -18.02 -16.72
CA ALA A 41 18.19 -18.90 -15.93
C ALA A 41 19.68 -18.56 -16.07
N ARG A 42 20.09 -18.18 -17.28
CA ARG A 42 21.48 -17.79 -17.55
C ARG A 42 21.80 -16.42 -16.94
N ALA A 43 20.91 -15.44 -17.11
CA ALA A 43 21.06 -14.11 -16.52
C ALA A 43 21.13 -14.16 -14.99
N VAL A 44 20.26 -14.93 -14.33
CA VAL A 44 20.30 -15.12 -12.86
C VAL A 44 21.63 -15.72 -12.42
N THR A 45 22.14 -16.71 -13.14
CA THR A 45 23.42 -17.37 -12.80
C THR A 45 24.60 -16.40 -12.91
N ALA A 46 24.68 -15.65 -14.01
CA ALA A 46 25.76 -14.69 -14.26
C ALA A 46 25.76 -13.51 -13.26
N LEU A 47 24.59 -12.91 -13.02
CA LEU A 47 24.45 -11.80 -12.05
C LEU A 47 24.72 -12.24 -10.62
N ARG A 48 24.31 -13.45 -10.24
CA ARG A 48 24.58 -14.00 -8.91
C ARG A 48 26.07 -14.20 -8.68
N ALA A 49 26.77 -14.80 -9.65
CA ALA A 49 28.20 -15.11 -9.53
C ALA A 49 29.05 -13.85 -9.30
N SER A 50 28.76 -12.76 -10.01
CA SER A 50 29.61 -11.56 -10.01
C SER A 50 29.09 -10.40 -9.16
N GLY A 51 27.80 -10.41 -8.81
CA GLY A 51 27.13 -9.21 -8.28
C GLY A 51 26.60 -9.30 -6.87
N VAL A 52 25.98 -10.42 -6.47
CA VAL A 52 25.16 -10.49 -5.24
C VAL A 52 25.99 -10.41 -3.96
N GLN A 53 27.19 -11.00 -3.95
CA GLN A 53 28.08 -11.03 -2.78
C GLN A 53 29.28 -10.08 -2.89
N HIS A 54 29.22 -9.12 -3.82
CA HIS A 54 30.34 -8.23 -4.09
C HIS A 54 30.60 -7.26 -2.91
N ARG A 55 31.87 -6.92 -2.63
CA ARG A 55 32.22 -6.01 -1.51
C ARG A 55 31.67 -4.59 -1.70
N ASN A 56 31.69 -4.09 -2.94
CA ASN A 56 31.16 -2.77 -3.29
C ASN A 56 29.62 -2.76 -3.33
N VAL A 57 29.03 -1.84 -2.56
CA VAL A 57 27.59 -1.62 -2.41
C VAL A 57 26.89 -1.31 -3.74
N LEU A 58 27.52 -0.49 -4.61
CA LEU A 58 26.92 -0.08 -5.88
C LEU A 58 26.78 -1.25 -6.84
N VAL A 59 27.74 -2.17 -6.82
CA VAL A 59 27.74 -3.41 -7.60
C VAL A 59 26.60 -4.32 -7.13
N ARG A 60 26.47 -4.53 -5.81
CA ARG A 60 25.35 -5.33 -5.24
C ARG A 60 23.99 -4.73 -5.59
N ARG A 61 23.84 -3.41 -5.50
CA ARG A 61 22.61 -2.69 -5.86
C ARG A 61 22.25 -2.88 -7.33
N CYS A 62 23.22 -2.72 -8.23
CA CYS A 62 23.03 -2.88 -9.67
C CYS A 62 22.65 -4.34 -10.02
N ALA A 63 23.37 -5.31 -9.46
CA ALA A 63 23.04 -6.72 -9.62
C ALA A 63 21.61 -7.04 -9.13
N ALA A 64 21.21 -6.52 -7.97
CA ALA A 64 19.86 -6.72 -7.44
C ALA A 64 18.77 -6.07 -8.31
N LYS A 65 19.05 -4.89 -8.89
CA LYS A 65 18.14 -4.21 -9.83
C LYS A 65 17.90 -5.07 -11.07
N HIS A 66 18.96 -5.56 -11.71
CA HIS A 66 18.82 -6.36 -12.93
C HIS A 66 18.30 -7.77 -12.66
N LEU A 67 18.59 -8.36 -11.49
CA LEU A 67 17.95 -9.61 -11.07
C LEU A 67 16.43 -9.46 -10.95
N LEU A 68 15.96 -8.34 -10.40
CA LEU A 68 14.52 -8.05 -10.37
C LEU A 68 13.95 -7.95 -11.79
N THR A 69 14.62 -7.24 -12.70
CA THR A 69 14.21 -7.15 -14.11
C THR A 69 14.08 -8.52 -14.76
N VAL A 70 15.04 -9.43 -14.52
CA VAL A 70 14.97 -10.81 -15.03
C VAL A 70 13.79 -11.58 -14.46
N MET A 71 13.49 -11.41 -13.17
CA MET A 71 12.37 -12.10 -12.51
C MET A 71 10.99 -11.57 -12.93
N GLU A 72 10.92 -10.35 -13.47
CA GLU A 72 9.70 -9.75 -14.00
C GLU A 72 9.47 -10.08 -15.49
N GLN A 73 10.43 -10.72 -16.17
CA GLN A 73 10.30 -11.09 -17.59
C GLN A 73 9.31 -12.25 -17.81
N PRO A 74 8.58 -12.26 -18.94
CA PRO A 74 7.80 -13.43 -19.37
C PRO A 74 8.70 -14.67 -19.50
N GLY A 75 8.29 -15.82 -18.95
CA GLY A 75 9.09 -17.04 -18.97
C GLY A 75 9.94 -17.25 -17.71
N ALA A 76 10.08 -16.24 -16.84
CA ALA A 76 10.80 -16.34 -15.57
C ALA A 76 10.12 -17.32 -14.59
N GLU A 77 8.85 -17.68 -14.78
CA GLU A 77 8.18 -18.74 -14.04
C GLU A 77 8.83 -20.12 -14.22
N LYS A 78 9.69 -20.27 -15.24
CA LYS A 78 10.50 -21.48 -15.45
C LYS A 78 11.65 -21.60 -14.44
N LEU A 79 12.09 -20.49 -13.84
CA LEU A 79 13.11 -20.50 -12.78
C LEU A 79 12.68 -21.34 -11.57
N LEU A 80 11.36 -21.46 -11.35
CA LEU A 80 10.74 -22.24 -10.28
C LEU A 80 10.26 -23.64 -10.71
N SER A 81 10.45 -24.04 -11.97
CA SER A 81 10.17 -25.42 -12.44
C SER A 81 11.40 -26.26 -12.74
N GLY A 82 12.59 -25.77 -12.36
CA GLY A 82 13.81 -26.57 -12.40
C GLY A 82 13.94 -27.52 -11.21
N ALA A 83 15.08 -28.21 -11.13
CA ALA A 83 15.46 -29.02 -9.98
C ALA A 83 15.34 -28.23 -8.66
N ARG A 84 14.97 -28.94 -7.58
CA ARG A 84 14.75 -28.37 -6.24
C ARG A 84 15.91 -27.46 -5.81
N ASP A 85 17.15 -27.89 -6.04
CA ASP A 85 18.37 -27.17 -5.65
C ASP A 85 18.49 -25.81 -6.34
N ARG A 86 18.03 -25.68 -7.60
CA ARG A 86 18.05 -24.41 -8.33
C ARG A 86 17.06 -23.42 -7.76
N THR A 87 15.88 -23.91 -7.37
CA THR A 87 14.86 -23.09 -6.70
C THR A 87 15.37 -22.62 -5.35
N GLU A 88 15.90 -23.53 -4.53
CA GLU A 88 16.47 -23.19 -3.23
C GLU A 88 17.60 -22.16 -3.32
N LEU A 89 18.49 -22.30 -4.31
CA LEU A 89 19.57 -21.35 -4.52
C LEU A 89 19.06 -19.95 -4.92
N LEU A 90 17.99 -19.88 -5.73
CA LEU A 90 17.31 -18.62 -6.03
C LEU A 90 16.69 -18.01 -4.78
N VAL A 91 16.01 -18.81 -3.94
CA VAL A 91 15.42 -18.35 -2.67
C VAL A 91 16.50 -17.76 -1.76
N ARG A 92 17.61 -18.48 -1.55
CA ARG A 92 18.73 -18.02 -0.72
C ARG A 92 19.31 -16.70 -1.23
N THR A 93 19.45 -16.56 -2.55
CA THR A 93 19.91 -15.33 -3.20
C THR A 93 18.99 -14.14 -2.89
N VAL A 94 17.68 -14.33 -3.05
CA VAL A 94 16.67 -13.28 -2.81
C VAL A 94 16.61 -12.89 -1.34
N VAL A 95 16.65 -13.87 -0.42
CA VAL A 95 16.66 -13.62 1.03
C VAL A 95 17.90 -12.83 1.44
N SER A 96 19.08 -13.23 0.95
CA SER A 96 20.34 -12.50 1.19
C SER A 96 20.25 -11.03 0.75
N LEU A 97 19.72 -10.78 -0.46
CA LEU A 97 19.52 -9.41 -0.94
C LEU A 97 18.48 -8.64 -0.11
N ALA A 98 17.42 -9.29 0.37
CA ALA A 98 16.40 -8.65 1.19
C ALA A 98 16.90 -8.23 2.59
N GLN A 99 17.97 -8.87 3.06
CA GLN A 99 18.68 -8.58 4.32
C GLN A 99 19.97 -7.75 4.12
N ASP A 100 20.31 -7.33 2.90
CA ASP A 100 21.54 -6.57 2.60
C ASP A 100 21.73 -5.32 3.49
N SER A 101 22.97 -4.88 3.71
CA SER A 101 23.25 -3.69 4.51
C SER A 101 22.78 -2.37 3.86
N HIS A 102 22.63 -2.32 2.53
CA HIS A 102 22.19 -1.15 1.78
C HIS A 102 20.68 -1.13 1.52
N GLN A 103 20.05 0.03 1.74
CA GLN A 103 18.59 0.16 1.68
C GLN A 103 17.98 -0.17 0.31
N ASP A 104 18.58 0.31 -0.78
CA ASP A 104 18.06 0.06 -2.14
C ASP A 104 18.15 -1.42 -2.50
N THR A 105 19.26 -2.07 -2.16
CA THR A 105 19.49 -3.50 -2.40
C THR A 105 18.44 -4.33 -1.66
N ARG A 106 18.18 -4.00 -0.38
CA ARG A 106 17.07 -4.60 0.37
C ARG A 106 15.70 -4.37 -0.26
N SER A 107 15.48 -3.20 -0.85
CA SER A 107 14.23 -2.87 -1.53
C SER A 107 14.02 -3.79 -2.73
N TYR A 108 15.05 -3.98 -3.57
CA TYR A 108 15.00 -4.91 -4.69
C TYR A 108 14.82 -6.36 -4.24
N GLY A 109 15.58 -6.83 -3.24
CA GLY A 109 15.42 -8.17 -2.68
C GLY A 109 14.00 -8.45 -2.16
N ARG A 110 13.42 -7.46 -1.46
CA ARG A 110 12.03 -7.52 -0.99
C ARG A 110 11.00 -7.55 -2.14
N LYS A 111 11.23 -6.78 -3.21
CA LYS A 111 10.39 -6.83 -4.42
C LYS A 111 10.47 -8.19 -5.10
N MET A 112 11.67 -8.74 -5.26
CA MET A 112 11.89 -10.08 -5.82
C MET A 112 11.17 -11.15 -4.99
N LEU A 113 11.26 -11.08 -3.66
CA LEU A 113 10.55 -12.00 -2.79
C LEU A 113 9.03 -11.86 -2.92
N ASN A 114 8.52 -10.65 -3.12
CA ASN A 114 7.10 -10.42 -3.42
C ASN A 114 6.68 -11.06 -4.75
N VAL A 115 7.50 -10.97 -5.79
CA VAL A 115 7.29 -11.68 -7.07
C VAL A 115 7.25 -13.20 -6.84
N LEU A 116 8.21 -13.76 -6.09
CA LEU A 116 8.23 -15.20 -5.77
C LEU A 116 6.98 -15.65 -5.01
N MET A 117 6.59 -14.90 -3.99
CA MET A 117 5.40 -15.17 -3.16
C MET A 117 4.11 -15.26 -3.98
N SER A 118 4.08 -14.58 -5.13
CA SER A 118 2.93 -14.57 -6.06
C SER A 118 2.83 -15.84 -6.91
N HIS A 119 3.90 -16.64 -7.00
CA HIS A 119 3.92 -17.81 -7.88
C HIS A 119 3.45 -19.08 -7.16
N LYS A 120 2.50 -19.80 -7.78
CA LYS A 120 1.97 -21.09 -7.30
C LYS A 120 3.08 -22.15 -7.04
N LYS A 121 4.15 -22.14 -7.84
CA LYS A 121 5.28 -23.07 -7.68
C LYS A 121 6.11 -22.79 -6.43
N PHE A 122 6.29 -21.52 -6.07
CA PHE A 122 6.96 -21.13 -4.82
C PHE A 122 6.15 -21.54 -3.60
N GLN A 123 4.82 -21.46 -3.68
CA GLN A 123 3.94 -21.97 -2.63
C GLN A 123 4.06 -23.49 -2.43
N ARG A 124 4.21 -24.26 -3.53
CA ARG A 124 4.50 -25.71 -3.44
C ARG A 124 5.87 -25.96 -2.80
N TYR A 125 6.88 -25.18 -3.19
CA TYR A 125 8.21 -25.24 -2.56
C TYR A 125 8.13 -25.01 -1.04
N LEU A 126 7.39 -23.99 -0.57
CA LEU A 126 7.20 -23.73 0.87
C LEU A 126 6.45 -24.84 1.61
N LYS A 127 5.55 -25.58 0.94
CA LYS A 127 4.86 -26.73 1.56
C LYS A 127 5.75 -27.97 1.64
N GLN A 128 6.67 -28.12 0.70
CA GLN A 128 7.56 -29.30 0.58
C GLN A 128 8.92 -29.10 1.27
N SER A 129 9.25 -27.87 1.68
CA SER A 129 10.50 -27.53 2.34
C SER A 129 10.25 -26.75 3.62
N VAL A 130 11.03 -27.02 4.66
CA VAL A 130 11.02 -26.19 5.86
C VAL A 130 11.70 -24.86 5.52
N PRO A 131 10.99 -23.71 5.60
CA PRO A 131 11.58 -22.40 5.35
C PRO A 131 12.74 -22.12 6.31
N SER A 132 13.79 -21.43 5.86
CA SER A 132 14.80 -20.92 6.79
C SER A 132 14.21 -19.84 7.69
N ARG A 133 14.72 -19.69 8.92
CA ARG A 133 14.32 -18.60 9.84
C ARG A 133 14.44 -17.23 9.19
N ASP A 134 15.51 -17.01 8.43
CA ASP A 134 15.72 -15.78 7.66
C ASP A 134 14.60 -15.49 6.65
N LEU A 135 14.13 -16.51 5.93
CA LEU A 135 13.03 -16.35 4.98
C LEU A 135 11.74 -15.97 5.71
N GLU A 136 11.45 -16.63 6.84
CA GLU A 136 10.27 -16.31 7.64
C GLU A 136 10.29 -14.88 8.18
N ASP A 137 11.44 -14.42 8.68
CA ASP A 137 11.58 -13.08 9.25
C ASP A 137 11.47 -11.99 8.19
N VAL A 138 12.06 -12.21 7.01
CA VAL A 138 11.89 -11.29 5.87
C VAL A 138 10.43 -11.29 5.42
N MET A 139 9.75 -12.44 5.37
CA MET A 139 8.33 -12.53 5.01
C MET A 139 7.42 -11.82 6.01
N LYS A 140 7.67 -11.96 7.32
CA LYS A 140 6.93 -11.23 8.38
C LYS A 140 7.14 -9.73 8.25
N THR A 141 8.38 -9.30 8.06
CA THR A 141 8.74 -7.88 7.87
C THR A 141 8.10 -7.30 6.61
N LEU A 142 8.03 -8.08 5.53
CA LEU A 142 7.35 -7.70 4.30
C LEU A 142 5.86 -7.51 4.53
N LYS A 143 5.19 -8.46 5.16
CA LYS A 143 3.76 -8.35 5.51
C LYS A 143 3.48 -7.09 6.33
N GLN A 144 4.26 -6.84 7.39
CA GLN A 144 4.09 -5.65 8.24
C GLN A 144 4.33 -4.33 7.48
N LYS A 145 5.34 -4.26 6.60
CA LYS A 145 5.63 -3.05 5.80
C LYS A 145 4.60 -2.77 4.72
N LEU A 146 4.00 -3.81 4.15
CA LEU A 146 2.90 -3.71 3.20
C LEU A 146 1.63 -3.17 3.90
N LEU A 147 1.36 -3.59 5.14
CA LEU A 147 0.32 -2.99 5.98
C LEU A 147 0.63 -1.53 6.36
N SER A 148 1.89 -1.20 6.69
CA SER A 148 2.25 0.14 7.20
C SER A 148 2.42 1.21 6.11
N LYS A 149 2.63 0.83 4.84
CA LYS A 149 2.82 1.78 3.73
C LYS A 149 1.55 2.07 2.94
N GLY A 150 0.41 1.47 3.28
CA GLY A 150 -0.83 1.58 2.47
C GLY A 150 -0.72 0.99 1.06
N LEU A 151 0.49 0.58 0.61
CA LEU A 151 0.68 -0.29 -0.53
C LEU A 151 0.60 -1.74 -0.06
N SER A 152 -0.62 -2.28 -0.08
CA SER A 152 -0.87 -3.64 -0.55
C SER A 152 -2.33 -3.99 -0.35
N LEU A 153 -2.99 -4.32 -1.47
CA LEU A 153 -3.57 -5.66 -1.50
C LEU A 153 -3.68 -6.32 -2.89
N CYS A 154 -2.83 -5.97 -3.86
CA CYS A 154 -2.97 -6.56 -5.20
C CYS A 154 -2.48 -8.02 -5.32
N LEU A 155 -2.14 -8.70 -4.22
CA LEU A 155 -1.41 -9.97 -4.31
C LEU A 155 -1.62 -10.99 -3.20
N PHE A 156 -2.51 -10.74 -2.22
CA PHE A 156 -2.62 -11.62 -1.04
C PHE A 156 -3.91 -12.45 -0.92
N VAL A 157 -4.93 -12.22 -1.76
CA VAL A 157 -6.26 -12.85 -1.54
C VAL A 157 -6.45 -14.19 -2.25
N CYS A 158 -5.64 -14.56 -3.25
CA CYS A 158 -5.91 -15.76 -4.05
C CYS A 158 -5.47 -17.11 -3.43
N LEU A 159 -5.20 -17.25 -2.12
CA LEU A 159 -4.74 -18.55 -1.59
C LEU A 159 -5.21 -18.93 -0.17
N ARG A 160 -6.51 -18.75 0.10
CA ARG A 160 -7.20 -19.57 1.10
C ARG A 160 -8.47 -20.17 0.51
N SER A 161 -8.29 -21.23 -0.29
CA SER A 161 -9.32 -22.26 -0.50
C SER A 161 -8.69 -23.62 -0.83
N HIS A 162 -9.12 -24.63 -0.06
CA HIS A 162 -8.92 -26.09 -0.13
C HIS A 162 -7.54 -26.66 0.28
N SER A 163 -7.45 -27.65 1.16
CA SER A 163 -8.39 -28.75 1.49
C SER A 163 -8.12 -29.32 2.89
N ASP A 164 -9.15 -29.86 3.56
CA ASP A 164 -9.02 -31.11 4.32
C ASP A 164 -10.34 -31.89 4.24
N VAL A 165 -10.22 -33.13 3.75
CA VAL A 165 -11.27 -34.14 3.62
C VAL A 165 -11.11 -35.10 4.79
N LEU A 166 -12.09 -35.17 5.68
CA LEU A 166 -12.33 -36.31 6.55
C LEU A 166 -13.85 -36.54 6.71
N SER A 167 -14.21 -37.82 6.76
CA SER A 167 -15.50 -38.46 6.46
C SER A 167 -16.51 -38.57 7.63
N LEU A 168 -17.82 -38.29 7.34
CA LEU A 168 -19.17 -38.72 7.87
C LEU A 168 -19.43 -38.99 9.39
N PRO A 169 -20.69 -39.05 9.93
CA PRO A 169 -22.07 -39.19 9.35
C PRO A 169 -23.03 -37.99 9.58
N ARG A 170 -23.75 -37.46 8.56
CA ARG A 170 -25.09 -37.80 7.98
C ARG A 170 -26.30 -37.64 8.92
N GLN A 171 -27.02 -36.50 8.83
CA GLN A 171 -28.31 -36.38 8.07
C GLN A 171 -29.04 -35.03 8.22
N THR A 172 -28.67 -34.13 9.15
CA THR A 172 -29.30 -32.80 9.28
C THR A 172 -28.55 -31.65 8.59
N ALA A 173 -27.33 -31.87 8.10
CA ALA A 173 -26.42 -30.84 7.57
C ALA A 173 -26.65 -30.40 6.10
N ARG A 174 -27.56 -31.05 5.37
CA ARG A 174 -27.67 -30.91 3.90
C ARG A 174 -28.21 -29.54 3.45
N ARG A 175 -28.95 -28.84 4.31
CA ARG A 175 -29.56 -27.52 3.99
C ARG A 175 -28.59 -26.35 4.23
N THR A 176 -27.71 -26.47 5.22
CA THR A 176 -26.70 -25.45 5.57
C THR A 176 -25.49 -25.51 4.62
N SER A 177 -25.16 -26.68 4.07
CA SER A 177 -24.02 -26.85 3.15
C SER A 177 -24.25 -26.25 1.76
N LEU A 178 -25.49 -26.28 1.25
CA LEU A 178 -25.85 -25.68 -0.05
C LEU A 178 -25.69 -24.16 -0.02
N ARG A 179 -26.23 -23.52 1.03
CA ARG A 179 -26.13 -22.06 1.22
C ARG A 179 -24.67 -21.58 1.35
N ALA A 180 -23.83 -22.33 2.07
CA ALA A 180 -22.42 -22.00 2.21
C ALA A 180 -21.63 -22.17 0.90
N ALA A 181 -21.99 -23.15 0.06
CA ALA A 181 -21.40 -23.33 -1.26
C ALA A 181 -21.77 -22.17 -2.19
N GLU A 182 -23.05 -21.80 -2.24
CA GLU A 182 -23.56 -20.67 -3.04
C GLU A 182 -22.90 -19.33 -2.65
N GLU A 183 -22.78 -19.06 -1.35
CA GLU A 183 -22.08 -17.87 -0.83
C GLU A 183 -20.59 -17.85 -1.23
N THR A 184 -19.95 -19.03 -1.27
CA THR A 184 -18.55 -19.15 -1.67
C THR A 184 -18.39 -18.90 -3.18
N ASP A 185 -19.33 -19.38 -3.99
CA ASP A 185 -19.34 -19.16 -5.43
C ASP A 185 -19.58 -17.68 -5.77
N GLN A 186 -20.48 -17.00 -5.07
CA GLN A 186 -20.71 -15.55 -5.21
C GLN A 186 -19.45 -14.74 -4.88
N LEU A 187 -18.71 -15.10 -3.81
CA LEU A 187 -17.45 -14.44 -3.48
C LEU A 187 -16.38 -14.67 -4.55
N ASN A 188 -16.29 -15.90 -5.08
CA ASN A 188 -15.32 -16.24 -6.11
C ASN A 188 -15.63 -15.50 -7.41
N GLU A 189 -16.90 -15.45 -7.82
CA GLU A 189 -17.36 -14.71 -8.99
C GLU A 189 -17.01 -13.22 -8.87
N LEU A 190 -17.40 -12.58 -7.76
CA LEU A 190 -17.08 -11.19 -7.51
C LEU A 190 -15.57 -10.93 -7.53
N SER A 191 -14.79 -11.79 -6.85
CA SER A 191 -13.33 -11.67 -6.83
C SER A 191 -12.72 -11.83 -8.23
N ASN A 192 -13.22 -12.77 -9.04
CA ASN A 192 -12.74 -13.00 -10.40
C ASN A 192 -13.03 -11.79 -11.30
N LEU A 193 -14.25 -11.23 -11.23
CA LEU A 193 -14.60 -10.03 -11.99
C LEU A 193 -13.75 -8.84 -11.57
N LEU A 194 -13.63 -8.58 -10.26
CA LEU A 194 -12.83 -7.46 -9.77
C LEU A 194 -11.36 -7.62 -10.15
N THR A 195 -10.79 -8.82 -10.21
CA THR A 195 -9.37 -9.06 -10.55
C THR A 195 -9.10 -9.35 -12.03
N ALA A 196 -10.11 -9.23 -12.90
CA ALA A 196 -9.98 -9.49 -14.33
C ALA A 196 -8.95 -8.59 -15.02
N LYS A 197 -8.35 -9.09 -16.11
CA LYS A 197 -7.37 -8.33 -16.90
C LYS A 197 -8.05 -7.22 -17.68
N GLU A 198 -9.21 -7.53 -18.24
CA GLU A 198 -10.05 -6.65 -19.02
C GLU A 198 -10.73 -5.63 -18.10
N PHE A 199 -10.61 -4.35 -18.46
CA PHE A 199 -11.12 -3.29 -17.59
C PHE A 199 -12.66 -3.26 -17.55
N GLU A 200 -13.35 -3.65 -18.62
CA GLU A 200 -14.82 -3.72 -18.63
C GLU A 200 -15.34 -4.80 -17.67
N THR A 201 -14.71 -5.97 -17.62
CA THR A 201 -15.04 -7.02 -16.64
C THR A 201 -14.80 -6.56 -15.20
N ARG A 202 -13.76 -5.75 -14.95
CA ARG A 202 -13.58 -5.12 -13.63
C ARG A 202 -14.69 -4.14 -13.28
N ARG A 203 -15.24 -3.42 -14.26
CA ARG A 203 -16.38 -2.51 -14.07
C ARG A 203 -17.66 -3.26 -13.76
N GLU A 204 -17.88 -4.39 -14.42
CA GLU A 204 -18.98 -5.31 -14.08
C GLU A 204 -18.84 -5.80 -12.63
N GLY A 205 -17.64 -6.20 -12.21
CA GLY A 205 -17.39 -6.58 -10.81
C GLY A 205 -17.68 -5.46 -9.80
N VAL A 206 -17.36 -4.21 -10.15
CA VAL A 206 -17.67 -3.03 -9.31
C VAL A 206 -19.19 -2.82 -9.18
N LEU A 207 -19.94 -2.98 -10.28
CA LEU A 207 -21.40 -2.88 -10.26
C LEU A 207 -22.05 -4.06 -9.52
N LEU A 208 -21.53 -5.27 -9.70
CA LEU A 208 -21.99 -6.45 -8.96
C LEU A 208 -21.85 -6.25 -7.46
N LEU A 209 -20.74 -5.66 -6.98
CA LEU A 209 -20.60 -5.32 -5.57
C LEU A 209 -21.69 -4.35 -5.09
N LEU A 210 -22.01 -3.33 -5.88
CA LEU A 210 -23.08 -2.39 -5.55
C LEU A 210 -24.42 -3.11 -5.41
N ASP A 211 -24.73 -4.01 -6.34
CA ASP A 211 -25.98 -4.75 -6.33
C ASP A 211 -26.03 -5.76 -5.16
N LEU A 212 -24.92 -6.42 -4.84
CA LEU A 212 -24.82 -7.28 -3.65
C LEU A 212 -25.04 -6.49 -2.35
N CYS A 213 -24.59 -5.24 -2.27
CA CYS A 213 -24.85 -4.38 -1.12
C CYS A 213 -26.34 -4.00 -1.00
N LYS A 214 -27.05 -3.83 -2.12
CA LYS A 214 -28.49 -3.55 -2.13
C LYS A 214 -29.32 -4.79 -1.82
N SER A 215 -29.00 -5.91 -2.45
CA SER A 215 -29.80 -7.14 -2.38
C SER A 215 -29.49 -7.99 -1.15
N SER A 216 -28.24 -7.98 -0.68
CA SER A 216 -27.73 -8.88 0.36
C SER A 216 -26.68 -8.22 1.27
N PRO A 217 -27.00 -7.12 1.97
CA PRO A 217 -26.03 -6.37 2.78
C PRO A 217 -25.37 -7.19 3.91
N GLN A 218 -26.08 -8.18 4.46
CA GLN A 218 -25.55 -9.05 5.52
C GLN A 218 -24.45 -9.99 5.00
N PHE A 219 -24.59 -10.50 3.78
CA PHE A 219 -23.56 -11.31 3.13
C PHE A 219 -22.27 -10.51 2.91
N VAL A 220 -22.42 -9.26 2.43
CA VAL A 220 -21.30 -8.34 2.24
C VAL A 220 -20.65 -8.00 3.57
N SER A 221 -21.44 -7.68 4.59
CA SER A 221 -20.94 -7.33 5.94
C SER A 221 -20.15 -8.49 6.57
N THR A 222 -20.65 -9.72 6.44
CA THR A 222 -19.99 -10.93 6.96
C THR A 222 -18.65 -11.20 6.27
N ASN A 223 -18.55 -10.85 4.98
CA ASN A 223 -17.36 -11.07 4.16
C ASN A 223 -16.56 -9.80 3.88
N ILE A 224 -16.78 -8.73 4.68
CA ILE A 224 -16.34 -7.38 4.34
C ILE A 224 -14.84 -7.30 4.05
N VAL A 225 -14.03 -7.94 4.90
CA VAL A 225 -12.57 -7.94 4.74
C VAL A 225 -12.19 -8.58 3.42
N ARG A 226 -12.71 -9.78 3.09
CA ARG A 226 -12.34 -10.50 1.86
C ARG A 226 -12.76 -9.75 0.58
N ILE A 227 -13.92 -9.10 0.63
CA ILE A 227 -14.43 -8.31 -0.50
C ILE A 227 -13.61 -7.03 -0.68
N PHE A 228 -13.45 -6.26 0.39
CA PHE A 228 -12.77 -4.96 0.32
C PHE A 228 -11.27 -5.08 0.11
N ASP A 229 -10.70 -6.21 0.53
CA ASP A 229 -9.35 -6.61 0.22
C ASP A 229 -9.08 -6.53 -1.31
N VAL A 230 -10.03 -6.97 -2.13
CA VAL A 230 -9.93 -6.89 -3.59
C VAL A 230 -10.46 -5.55 -4.13
N PHE A 231 -11.57 -5.05 -3.57
CA PHE A 231 -12.23 -3.84 -4.08
C PHE A 231 -11.39 -2.57 -3.91
N VAL A 232 -10.61 -2.44 -2.83
CA VAL A 232 -9.71 -1.29 -2.61
C VAL A 232 -8.72 -1.10 -3.77
N LEU A 233 -8.38 -2.18 -4.49
CA LEU A 233 -7.52 -2.11 -5.67
C LEU A 233 -8.18 -1.41 -6.86
N ARG A 234 -9.51 -1.45 -6.92
CA ARG A 234 -10.28 -0.73 -7.95
C ARG A 234 -10.34 0.76 -7.64
N LEU A 235 -10.31 1.15 -6.36
CA LEU A 235 -10.15 2.56 -5.95
C LEU A 235 -8.80 3.16 -6.35
N LEU A 236 -7.83 2.33 -6.74
CA LEU A 236 -6.50 2.75 -7.22
C LEU A 236 -6.18 2.12 -8.58
N ASP A 237 -7.21 1.81 -9.38
CA ASP A 237 -7.04 1.11 -10.65
C ASP A 237 -6.19 1.92 -11.64
N CYS A 238 -5.39 1.22 -12.46
CA CYS A 238 -4.62 1.86 -13.53
C CYS A 238 -5.52 2.44 -14.63
N ASN A 239 -6.72 1.88 -14.82
CA ASN A 239 -7.72 2.40 -15.73
C ASN A 239 -8.60 3.45 -15.04
N LYS A 240 -8.58 4.67 -15.58
CA LYS A 240 -9.31 5.82 -15.01
C LYS A 240 -10.82 5.61 -14.91
N LYS A 241 -11.44 4.89 -15.86
CA LYS A 241 -12.89 4.62 -15.83
C LYS A 241 -13.26 3.67 -14.69
N VAL A 242 -12.46 2.61 -14.50
CA VAL A 242 -12.64 1.67 -13.39
C VAL A 242 -12.45 2.40 -12.06
N ASN A 243 -11.39 3.20 -11.95
CA ASN A 243 -11.07 3.98 -10.75
C ASN A 243 -12.21 4.94 -10.36
N GLN A 244 -12.67 5.76 -11.31
CA GLN A 244 -13.77 6.68 -11.09
C GLN A 244 -15.04 5.94 -10.67
N GLN A 245 -15.43 4.89 -11.40
CA GLN A 245 -16.64 4.14 -11.09
C GLN A 245 -16.56 3.46 -9.72
N ALA A 246 -15.40 2.93 -9.34
CA ALA A 246 -15.21 2.33 -8.02
C ALA A 246 -15.38 3.36 -6.90
N LEU A 247 -14.88 4.59 -7.07
CA LEU A 247 -15.08 5.68 -6.11
C LEU A 247 -16.55 6.13 -6.03
N GLU A 248 -17.22 6.23 -7.17
CA GLU A 248 -18.66 6.55 -7.22
C GLU A 248 -19.50 5.49 -6.52
N VAL A 249 -19.21 4.21 -6.79
CA VAL A 249 -19.87 3.07 -6.13
C VAL A 249 -19.54 3.03 -4.65
N LEU A 250 -18.30 3.31 -4.24
CA LEU A 250 -17.95 3.39 -2.83
C LEU A 250 -18.78 4.44 -2.10
N ALA A 251 -18.97 5.63 -2.68
CA ALA A 251 -19.80 6.68 -2.09
C ALA A 251 -21.25 6.22 -1.87
N LEU A 252 -21.79 5.35 -2.73
CA LEU A 252 -23.12 4.75 -2.58
C LEU A 252 -23.15 3.62 -1.54
N ILE A 253 -22.07 2.85 -1.41
CA ILE A 253 -21.98 1.70 -0.51
C ILE A 253 -21.77 2.11 0.95
N ILE A 254 -21.02 3.20 1.19
CA ILE A 254 -20.75 3.72 2.54
C ILE A 254 -22.03 3.85 3.40
N PRO A 255 -23.11 4.51 2.96
CA PRO A 255 -24.34 4.61 3.75
C PRO A 255 -25.09 3.28 3.92
N MET A 256 -24.86 2.28 3.06
CA MET A 256 -25.50 0.97 3.15
C MET A 256 -24.82 0.04 4.16
N LEU A 257 -23.49 0.15 4.28
CA LEU A 257 -22.69 -0.73 5.14
C LEU A 257 -22.31 -0.10 6.48
N THR A 258 -22.21 1.22 6.57
CA THR A 258 -21.94 1.99 7.80
C THR A 258 -20.84 1.35 8.67
N ASP A 259 -21.20 0.85 9.86
CA ASP A 259 -20.30 0.27 10.86
C ASP A 259 -19.64 -1.03 10.38
N ALA A 260 -20.24 -1.74 9.42
CA ALA A 260 -19.64 -2.93 8.84
C ALA A 260 -18.31 -2.61 8.13
N LEU A 261 -18.07 -1.36 7.72
CA LEU A 261 -16.82 -0.92 7.11
C LEU A 261 -15.68 -0.72 8.12
N HIS A 262 -15.94 -0.70 9.43
CA HIS A 262 -14.91 -0.44 10.44
C HIS A 262 -13.62 -1.28 10.29
N PRO A 263 -13.66 -2.60 10.00
CA PRO A 263 -12.46 -3.41 9.82
C PRO A 263 -11.58 -2.98 8.63
N VAL A 264 -12.17 -2.32 7.63
CA VAL A 264 -11.51 -1.92 6.38
C VAL A 264 -11.43 -0.39 6.20
N LEU A 265 -11.92 0.38 7.17
CA LEU A 265 -12.05 1.84 7.07
C LEU A 265 -10.71 2.51 6.77
N LEU A 266 -9.62 2.10 7.44
CA LEU A 266 -8.30 2.70 7.23
C LEU A 266 -7.77 2.51 5.81
N SER A 267 -7.96 1.32 5.22
CA SER A 267 -7.50 1.05 3.85
C SER A 267 -8.37 1.76 2.81
N VAL A 268 -9.68 1.75 3.00
CA VAL A 268 -10.65 2.46 2.15
C VAL A 268 -10.39 3.96 2.16
N VAL A 269 -10.31 4.58 3.33
CA VAL A 269 -10.09 6.02 3.47
C VAL A 269 -8.72 6.41 2.92
N SER A 270 -7.67 5.62 3.16
CA SER A 270 -6.36 5.89 2.57
C SER A 270 -6.40 5.88 1.04
N ALA A 271 -7.11 4.92 0.44
CA ALA A 271 -7.25 4.84 -1.01
C ALA A 271 -8.04 6.02 -1.58
N VAL A 272 -9.13 6.44 -0.92
CA VAL A 272 -9.89 7.64 -1.33
C VAL A 272 -9.00 8.89 -1.31
N ILE A 273 -8.23 9.09 -0.24
CA ILE A 273 -7.34 10.25 -0.09
C ILE A 273 -6.29 10.31 -1.21
N ASP A 274 -5.76 9.16 -1.65
CA ASP A 274 -4.76 9.10 -2.71
C ASP A 274 -5.29 9.58 -4.08
N ASN A 275 -6.61 9.57 -4.26
CA ASN A 275 -7.26 10.08 -5.48
C ASN A 275 -7.54 11.58 -5.45
N LEU A 276 -7.43 12.27 -4.31
CA LEU A 276 -7.70 13.71 -4.19
C LEU A 276 -6.66 14.58 -4.93
N ASN A 277 -5.50 14.01 -5.26
CA ASN A 277 -4.50 14.67 -6.11
C ASN A 277 -4.63 14.36 -7.61
N SER A 278 -5.69 13.64 -8.01
CA SER A 278 -5.91 13.29 -9.41
C SER A 278 -6.19 14.53 -10.26
N LYS A 279 -5.52 14.61 -11.41
CA LYS A 279 -5.81 15.65 -12.42
C LYS A 279 -7.09 15.35 -13.20
N HIS A 280 -7.65 14.15 -13.07
CA HIS A 280 -8.90 13.78 -13.74
C HIS A 280 -10.07 14.27 -12.90
N SER A 281 -10.82 15.24 -13.42
CA SER A 281 -11.92 15.90 -12.70
C SER A 281 -12.98 14.91 -12.19
N GLY A 282 -13.34 13.90 -12.98
CA GLY A 282 -14.29 12.87 -12.56
C GLY A 282 -13.79 11.99 -11.40
N ILE A 283 -12.48 11.69 -11.35
CA ILE A 283 -11.90 10.89 -10.26
C ILE A 283 -11.85 11.73 -8.99
N TYR A 284 -11.40 12.98 -9.12
CA TYR A 284 -11.38 13.93 -8.00
C TYR A 284 -12.79 14.13 -7.43
N ALA A 285 -13.79 14.41 -8.27
CA ALA A 285 -15.17 14.59 -7.84
C ALA A 285 -15.74 13.35 -7.15
N ALA A 286 -15.47 12.15 -7.69
CA ALA A 286 -15.87 10.89 -7.08
C ALA A 286 -15.19 10.64 -5.72
N ALA A 287 -13.90 10.97 -5.60
CA ALA A 287 -13.15 10.85 -4.34
C ALA A 287 -13.67 11.83 -3.27
N VAL A 288 -13.95 13.08 -3.65
CA VAL A 288 -14.57 14.07 -2.75
C VAL A 288 -15.94 13.57 -2.27
N LYS A 289 -16.78 13.08 -3.18
CA LYS A 289 -18.10 12.53 -2.83
C LYS A 289 -18.01 11.31 -1.90
N ALA A 290 -17.03 10.43 -2.11
CA ALA A 290 -16.78 9.30 -1.21
C ALA A 290 -16.28 9.76 0.16
N LEU A 291 -15.49 10.83 0.23
CA LEU A 291 -15.02 11.43 1.48
C LEU A 291 -16.16 12.09 2.26
N GLU A 292 -17.06 12.80 1.57
CA GLU A 292 -18.27 13.39 2.14
C GLU A 292 -19.20 12.30 2.70
N ALA A 293 -19.41 11.22 1.94
CA ALA A 293 -20.18 10.07 2.42
C ALA A 293 -19.54 9.42 3.66
N ALA A 294 -18.21 9.28 3.67
CA ALA A 294 -17.49 8.77 4.84
C ALA A 294 -17.72 9.67 6.07
N MET A 295 -17.57 10.98 5.90
CA MET A 295 -17.80 11.99 6.94
C MET A 295 -19.24 12.02 7.46
N ALA A 296 -20.22 11.65 6.65
CA ALA A 296 -21.63 11.65 7.03
C ALA A 296 -22.07 10.36 7.76
N HIS A 297 -21.44 9.21 7.47
CA HIS A 297 -21.97 7.90 7.87
C HIS A 297 -21.01 7.01 8.67
N LEU A 298 -19.72 7.32 8.76
CA LEU A 298 -18.73 6.49 9.45
C LEU A 298 -18.30 7.09 10.81
N ASP A 299 -17.76 6.27 11.70
CA ASP A 299 -17.29 6.72 13.02
C ASP A 299 -16.21 7.82 12.88
N HIS A 300 -16.58 9.03 13.32
CA HIS A 300 -15.74 10.22 13.31
C HIS A 300 -14.38 10.00 14.01
N ARG A 301 -14.31 9.18 15.07
CA ARG A 301 -13.05 8.88 15.77
C ARG A 301 -12.10 8.10 14.87
N LEU A 302 -12.60 7.12 14.12
CA LEU A 302 -11.80 6.35 13.18
C LEU A 302 -11.36 7.19 11.99
N LEU A 303 -12.24 8.08 11.50
CA LEU A 303 -11.89 9.06 10.45
C LEU A 303 -10.82 10.04 10.91
N LEU A 304 -10.92 10.56 12.14
CA LEU A 304 -9.93 11.47 12.71
C LEU A 304 -8.55 10.79 12.75
N GLN A 305 -8.50 9.54 13.19
CA GLN A 305 -7.27 8.75 13.19
C GLN A 305 -6.75 8.51 11.76
N ALA A 306 -7.63 8.14 10.82
CA ALA A 306 -7.27 7.87 9.43
C ALA A 306 -6.64 9.10 8.77
N PHE A 307 -7.26 10.27 8.94
CA PHE A 307 -6.78 11.52 8.37
C PHE A 307 -5.47 11.99 9.04
N ALA A 308 -5.43 12.03 10.37
CA ALA A 308 -4.28 12.54 11.11
C ALA A 308 -3.00 11.75 10.81
N ASN A 309 -3.10 10.44 10.64
CA ASN A 309 -1.97 9.58 10.29
C ASN A 309 -1.43 9.85 8.88
N ARG A 310 -2.27 10.36 7.97
CA ARG A 310 -1.90 10.62 6.57
C ARG A 310 -1.31 12.00 6.35
N VAL A 311 -1.78 13.04 7.05
CA VAL A 311 -1.44 14.46 6.77
C VAL A 311 0.06 14.71 6.53
N ARG A 312 0.95 14.11 7.33
CA ARG A 312 2.40 14.30 7.20
C ARG A 312 3.00 13.83 5.86
N PHE A 313 2.28 12.96 5.15
CA PHE A 313 2.67 12.38 3.87
C PHE A 313 1.91 12.98 2.69
N LEU A 314 0.95 13.87 2.93
CA LEU A 314 0.12 14.48 1.88
C LEU A 314 0.76 15.76 1.35
N SER A 315 0.41 16.07 0.11
CA SER A 315 0.75 17.31 -0.59
C SER A 315 -0.38 17.69 -1.54
N GLY A 316 -0.33 18.88 -2.13
CA GLY A 316 -1.32 19.32 -3.11
C GLY A 316 -2.73 19.47 -2.53
N GLN A 317 -3.73 19.13 -3.34
CA GLN A 317 -5.14 19.27 -3.01
C GLN A 317 -5.56 18.29 -1.90
N ALA A 318 -5.03 17.07 -1.90
CA ALA A 318 -5.30 16.08 -0.86
C ALA A 318 -4.96 16.59 0.55
N LEU A 319 -3.85 17.34 0.70
CA LEU A 319 -3.47 17.93 1.98
C LEU A 319 -4.48 19.00 2.43
N LEU A 320 -4.98 19.81 1.49
CA LEU A 320 -5.95 20.87 1.79
C LEU A 320 -7.28 20.26 2.24
N ASP A 321 -7.83 19.36 1.43
CA ASP A 321 -9.14 18.75 1.69
C ASP A 321 -9.12 17.95 3.00
N VAL A 322 -8.11 17.12 3.23
CA VAL A 322 -8.03 16.32 4.46
C VAL A 322 -7.89 17.20 5.70
N THR A 323 -7.14 18.31 5.63
CA THR A 323 -6.98 19.24 6.76
C THR A 323 -8.27 20.01 7.05
N GLU A 324 -9.03 20.34 6.01
CA GLU A 324 -10.35 20.97 6.12
C GLU A 324 -11.33 20.05 6.87
N HIS A 325 -11.42 18.79 6.45
CA HIS A 325 -12.28 17.80 7.10
C HIS A 325 -11.81 17.45 8.52
N LEU A 326 -10.50 17.42 8.78
CA LEU A 326 -9.96 17.28 10.14
C LEU A 326 -10.46 18.37 11.08
N SER A 327 -10.55 19.61 10.59
CA SER A 327 -11.07 20.73 11.39
C SER A 327 -12.54 20.49 11.76
N ALA A 328 -13.36 20.00 10.82
CA ALA A 328 -14.75 19.64 11.10
C ALA A 328 -14.87 18.49 12.11
N LEU A 329 -14.05 17.45 11.99
CA LEU A 329 -14.02 16.32 12.94
C LEU A 329 -13.63 16.77 14.35
N VAL A 330 -12.67 17.70 14.48
CA VAL A 330 -12.27 18.27 15.78
C VAL A 330 -13.45 18.91 16.49
N VAL A 331 -14.26 19.72 15.78
CA VAL A 331 -15.46 20.37 16.35
C VAL A 331 -16.47 19.32 16.82
N SER A 332 -16.72 18.32 15.98
CA SER A 332 -17.69 17.27 16.28
C SER A 332 -17.28 16.39 17.47
N LEU A 333 -16.00 16.03 17.57
CA LEU A 333 -15.52 15.03 18.53
C LEU A 333 -15.09 15.60 19.87
N TYR A 334 -14.63 16.85 19.93
CA TYR A 334 -14.02 17.38 21.15
C TYR A 334 -14.97 17.35 22.38
N PRO A 335 -16.28 17.68 22.28
CA PRO A 335 -17.19 17.63 23.42
C PRO A 335 -17.33 16.23 24.04
N TRP A 336 -17.16 15.17 23.23
CA TRP A 336 -17.45 13.79 23.63
C TRP A 336 -16.18 12.97 23.89
N LYS A 337 -15.10 13.25 23.15
CA LYS A 337 -13.84 12.48 23.16
C LYS A 337 -12.63 13.43 23.07
N PRO A 338 -12.42 14.32 24.05
CA PRO A 338 -11.35 15.32 24.00
C PRO A 338 -9.95 14.68 23.92
N GLN A 339 -9.76 13.49 24.53
CA GLN A 339 -8.49 12.78 24.47
C GLN A 339 -8.13 12.28 23.06
N ALA A 340 -9.11 11.87 22.25
CA ALA A 340 -8.86 11.45 20.87
C ALA A 340 -8.41 12.66 20.02
N VAL A 341 -9.04 13.81 20.22
CA VAL A 341 -8.64 15.07 19.57
C VAL A 341 -7.23 15.47 19.98
N LYS A 342 -6.90 15.40 21.27
CA LYS A 342 -5.53 15.67 21.76
C LYS A 342 -4.50 14.74 21.12
N HIS A 343 -4.80 13.44 21.08
CA HIS A 343 -3.89 12.43 20.56
C HIS A 343 -3.65 12.56 19.05
N TYR A 344 -4.69 12.86 18.25
CA TYR A 344 -4.58 12.85 16.79
C TYR A 344 -4.45 14.24 16.16
N ALA A 345 -5.19 15.25 16.63
CA ALA A 345 -5.21 16.57 15.99
C ALA A 345 -4.04 17.46 16.42
N LEU A 346 -3.58 17.41 17.68
CA LEU A 346 -2.45 18.23 18.13
C LEU A 346 -1.15 17.91 17.39
N PRO A 347 -0.73 16.64 17.19
CA PRO A 347 0.46 16.34 16.40
C PRO A 347 0.38 16.85 14.96
N VAL A 348 -0.82 16.89 14.37
CA VAL A 348 -1.04 17.47 13.05
C VAL A 348 -0.82 18.99 13.08
N LEU A 349 -1.37 19.69 14.07
CA LEU A 349 -1.12 21.12 14.25
C LEU A 349 0.37 21.42 14.43
N TRP A 350 1.06 20.67 15.29
CA TRP A 350 2.50 20.83 15.52
C TRP A 350 3.33 20.55 14.28
N PHE A 351 2.92 19.58 13.45
CA PHE A 351 3.55 19.37 12.15
C PHE A 351 3.41 20.59 11.22
N PHE A 352 2.25 21.26 11.20
CA PHE A 352 2.08 22.49 10.41
C PHE A 352 2.96 23.63 10.94
N LEU A 353 3.00 23.83 12.26
CA LEU A 353 3.69 24.96 12.89
C LEU A 353 5.20 24.75 13.09
N GLY A 354 5.66 23.49 13.12
CA GLY A 354 7.04 23.07 13.40
C GLY A 354 8.01 23.19 12.24
N ASN A 355 7.52 23.27 11.01
CA ASN A 355 8.40 23.35 9.85
C ASN A 355 9.07 24.73 9.79
N LYS A 356 10.39 24.76 10.02
CA LYS A 356 11.26 25.93 10.27
C LYS A 356 11.36 26.95 9.12
N ALA A 357 10.55 26.85 8.06
CA ALA A 357 10.64 27.75 6.91
C ALA A 357 9.24 28.29 6.54
N PRO A 358 8.94 29.55 6.91
CA PRO A 358 7.72 30.28 6.54
C PRO A 358 7.45 30.48 5.02
N PRO A 359 8.35 30.25 4.03
CA PRO A 359 8.00 30.45 2.62
C PRO A 359 7.61 29.17 1.83
N VAL A 360 7.66 27.95 2.38
CA VAL A 360 7.55 26.72 1.55
C VAL A 360 6.15 26.11 1.48
N ARG A 361 5.17 26.58 2.24
CA ARG A 361 3.78 26.12 2.15
C ARG A 361 2.92 27.19 1.48
N SER A 362 2.22 26.81 0.41
CA SER A 362 1.37 27.69 -0.37
C SER A 362 0.38 28.47 0.51
N ARG A 363 -0.10 29.62 0.05
CA ARG A 363 -1.11 30.44 0.74
C ARG A 363 -2.29 29.58 1.25
N ASN A 364 -2.69 28.59 0.46
CA ASN A 364 -3.79 27.69 0.78
C ASN A 364 -3.46 26.77 1.96
N VAL A 365 -2.24 26.21 2.01
CA VAL A 365 -1.82 25.34 3.12
C VAL A 365 -1.73 26.13 4.43
N ARG A 366 -1.29 27.40 4.37
CA ARG A 366 -1.30 28.29 5.54
C ARG A 366 -2.73 28.59 6.00
N ALA A 367 -3.67 28.78 5.08
CA ALA A 367 -5.07 29.03 5.40
C ALA A 367 -5.73 27.84 6.14
N VAL A 368 -5.56 26.61 5.65
CA VAL A 368 -6.13 25.41 6.31
C VAL A 368 -5.45 25.12 7.65
N ALA A 369 -4.13 25.35 7.77
CA ALA A 369 -3.42 25.21 9.04
C ALA A 369 -3.90 26.24 10.08
N ALA A 370 -4.11 27.49 9.64
CA ALA A 370 -4.67 28.54 10.50
C ALA A 370 -6.11 28.24 10.92
N LYS A 371 -6.93 27.69 10.01
CA LYS A 371 -8.28 27.24 10.33
C LYS A 371 -8.27 26.13 11.38
N LEU A 372 -7.41 25.12 11.22
CA LEU A 372 -7.26 24.04 12.20
C LEU A 372 -6.83 24.58 13.57
N ALA A 373 -5.85 25.50 13.60
CA ALA A 373 -5.39 26.13 14.84
C ALA A 373 -6.50 26.91 15.55
N LYS A 374 -7.25 27.73 14.81
CA LYS A 374 -8.39 28.50 15.34
C LYS A 374 -9.49 27.58 15.84
N THR A 375 -9.79 26.52 15.10
CA THR A 375 -10.79 25.52 15.49
C THR A 375 -10.41 24.80 16.78
N LEU A 376 -9.15 24.38 16.89
CA LEU A 376 -8.62 23.78 18.13
C LEU A 376 -8.68 24.77 19.29
N TYR A 377 -8.35 26.05 19.07
CA TYR A 377 -8.45 27.07 20.12
C TYR A 377 -9.89 27.32 20.56
N GLN A 378 -10.84 27.33 19.61
CA GLN A 378 -12.27 27.48 19.90
C GLN A 378 -12.80 26.36 20.80
N VAL A 379 -12.41 25.10 20.55
CA VAL A 379 -12.91 23.97 21.34
C VAL A 379 -12.11 23.73 22.62
N MET A 380 -10.79 23.96 22.61
CA MET A 380 -9.89 23.67 23.74
C MET A 380 -9.67 24.86 24.68
N GLY A 381 -9.90 26.08 24.22
CA GLY A 381 -9.59 27.30 24.95
C GLY A 381 -8.12 27.42 25.34
N LEU A 382 -7.86 27.91 26.55
CA LEU A 382 -6.51 28.14 27.08
C LEU A 382 -5.69 26.84 27.20
N SER A 383 -6.33 25.68 27.32
CA SER A 383 -5.60 24.39 27.40
C SER A 383 -4.76 24.11 26.16
N LEU A 384 -5.09 24.70 25.00
CA LEU A 384 -4.23 24.62 23.81
C LEU A 384 -2.87 25.31 24.03
N LYS A 385 -2.83 26.40 24.80
CA LYS A 385 -1.57 27.08 25.16
C LYS A 385 -0.72 26.23 26.08
N ASP A 386 -1.33 25.57 27.06
CA ASP A 386 -0.64 24.66 27.97
C ASP A 386 0.03 23.52 27.18
N HIS A 387 -0.69 22.96 26.22
CA HIS A 387 -0.12 21.97 25.31
C HIS A 387 0.97 22.55 24.39
N ALA A 388 0.81 23.78 23.90
CA ALA A 388 1.82 24.46 23.09
C ALA A 388 3.10 24.77 23.87
N ALA A 389 3.03 25.04 25.18
CA ALA A 389 4.19 25.33 26.01
C ALA A 389 5.23 24.18 26.02
N THR A 390 4.81 22.95 25.71
CA THR A 390 5.71 21.79 25.56
C THR A 390 6.43 21.72 24.21
N GLN A 391 6.08 22.59 23.26
CA GLN A 391 6.63 22.62 21.91
C GLN A 391 7.80 23.63 21.78
N PRO A 392 8.66 23.51 20.76
CA PRO A 392 9.72 24.48 20.51
C PRO A 392 9.20 25.92 20.38
N GLN A 393 9.99 26.91 20.82
CA GLN A 393 9.59 28.33 20.87
C GLN A 393 9.06 28.88 19.53
N HIS A 394 9.62 28.44 18.39
CA HIS A 394 9.14 28.89 17.08
C HIS A 394 7.72 28.39 16.77
N VAL A 395 7.33 27.22 17.27
CA VAL A 395 5.97 26.67 17.14
C VAL A 395 4.98 27.49 17.95
N VAL A 396 5.35 27.82 19.18
CA VAL A 396 4.55 28.65 20.08
C VAL A 396 4.34 30.04 19.48
N LYS A 397 5.41 30.65 18.94
CA LYS A 397 5.32 31.95 18.25
C LYS A 397 4.37 31.89 17.06
N ASN A 398 4.54 30.88 16.18
CA ASN A 398 3.67 30.69 15.02
C ASN A 398 2.19 30.50 15.41
N LEU A 399 1.91 29.80 16.51
CA LEU A 399 0.56 29.63 17.03
C LEU A 399 -0.03 30.97 17.49
N SER A 400 0.73 31.73 18.28
CA SER A 400 0.30 33.04 18.79
C SER A 400 0.03 34.04 17.66
N ASP A 401 0.89 34.06 16.63
CA ASP A 401 0.73 34.90 15.44
C ASP A 401 -0.57 34.58 14.68
N ILE A 402 -0.93 33.29 14.54
CA ILE A 402 -2.16 32.85 13.88
C ILE A 402 -3.42 33.21 14.69
N LEU A 403 -3.34 33.11 16.02
CA LEU A 403 -4.45 33.37 16.92
C LEU A 403 -4.62 34.86 17.25
N GLY A 404 -3.67 35.72 16.84
CA GLY A 404 -3.69 37.14 17.16
C GLY A 404 -3.48 37.43 18.65
N LEU A 405 -2.81 36.52 19.37
CA LEU A 405 -2.57 36.62 20.80
C LEU A 405 -1.19 37.26 21.01
N LYS A 406 -1.11 38.34 21.77
CA LYS A 406 0.17 38.93 22.16
C LYS A 406 0.97 37.89 22.97
N VAL A 407 2.20 37.58 22.53
CA VAL A 407 3.14 36.78 23.31
C VAL A 407 3.55 37.64 24.50
N GLY A 408 3.04 37.29 25.68
CA GLY A 408 3.39 37.94 26.95
C GLY A 408 4.72 37.43 27.47
#